data_AF-A0A933F4Y8-F1
#
_entry.id   AF-A0A933F4Y8-F1
#
_cell.length_a   1.000
_cell.length_b   1.000
_cell.length_c   1.000
_cell.angle_alpha   90.00
_cell.angle_beta   90.00
_cell.angle_gamma   90.00
#
_symmetry.space_group_name_H-M   'P 1'
#
loop_
_entity.id
_entity.type
_entity.pdbx_description
1 polymer ?
#
loop_
_entity_poly.entity_id
_entity_poly.type
_entity_poly.pdbx_seq_one_letter_code
_entity_poly.pdbx_strand_id
1 'polypeptide(L)'
;MKLLELELRAFGRFSGQRLDLSGGNPGLHVVFGPNEAGKSSALRALHALLYGIPGQTPDAFQHPYEALRIGGRLRHSDGTEIRFVRRKGSKNTLLAPDETRLDDHALDRFLAGESAEKFEMFWGIDHARLVQGGHDILEGRGDLGESLFAAGSGVSHLRKMRSTLEDEASALFAPRGHQRTVNQGVGKLRELRTAQREATVSADEWARREQASRGAAEAVTRLLEQEQELARE
;
A
#
# COMPACT_ATOMS: atom_id res chain seq x y z
N MET A 1 0.65 14.55 16.37
CA MET A 1 0.11 15.90 16.64
C MET A 1 -0.91 15.81 17.77
N LYS A 2 -1.01 16.83 18.65
CA LYS A 2 -2.04 16.96 19.69
C LYS A 2 -2.85 18.23 19.47
N LEU A 3 -4.17 18.12 19.44
CA LEU A 3 -5.08 19.27 19.51
C LEU A 3 -5.15 19.76 20.96
N LEU A 4 -4.74 21.00 21.20
CA LEU A 4 -4.79 21.61 22.53
C LEU A 4 -6.05 22.45 22.74
N GLU A 5 -6.62 22.98 21.66
CA GLU A 5 -7.71 23.93 21.75
C GLU A 5 -8.49 23.99 20.44
N LEU A 6 -9.83 24.06 20.54
CA LEU A 6 -10.73 24.33 19.42
C LEU A 6 -11.58 25.56 19.76
N GLU A 7 -11.51 26.59 18.93
CA GLU A 7 -12.29 27.83 19.06
C GLU A 7 -13.35 27.92 17.96
N LEU A 8 -14.62 27.81 18.33
CA LEU A 8 -15.77 27.93 17.46
C LEU A 8 -16.24 29.39 17.45
N ARG A 9 -15.47 30.27 16.80
CA ARG A 9 -15.70 31.72 16.81
C ARG A 9 -17.02 32.09 16.14
N ALA A 10 -17.26 31.58 14.92
CA ALA A 10 -18.50 31.72 14.19
C ALA A 10 -18.67 30.51 13.27
N PHE A 11 -19.39 29.47 13.74
CA PHE A 11 -19.59 28.24 12.99
C PHE A 11 -20.79 27.44 13.50
N GLY A 12 -21.71 27.07 12.61
CA GLY A 12 -22.95 26.40 12.98
C GLY A 12 -23.75 27.24 13.97
N ARG A 13 -24.09 26.64 15.11
CA ARG A 13 -24.79 27.32 16.22
C ARG A 13 -23.88 28.07 17.19
N PHE A 14 -22.56 28.02 16.98
CA PHE A 14 -21.59 28.53 17.95
C PHE A 14 -21.19 29.96 17.63
N SER A 15 -21.15 30.79 18.67
CA SER A 15 -20.75 32.20 18.63
C SER A 15 -19.74 32.46 19.74
N GLY A 16 -18.48 32.10 19.51
CA GLY A 16 -17.39 32.32 20.48
C GLY A 16 -17.18 31.22 21.50
N GLN A 17 -17.53 29.96 21.18
CA GLN A 17 -17.31 28.84 22.11
C GLN A 17 -15.86 28.33 22.03
N ARG A 18 -15.26 27.98 23.17
CA ARG A 18 -13.91 27.40 23.24
C ARG A 18 -13.94 26.05 23.94
N LEU A 19 -13.21 25.08 23.41
CA LEU A 19 -12.94 23.78 24.03
C LEU A 19 -11.44 23.71 24.34
N ASP A 20 -11.10 23.63 25.63
CA ASP A 20 -9.74 23.38 26.09
C ASP A 20 -9.48 21.86 26.17
N LEU A 21 -8.53 21.40 25.36
CA LEU A 21 -8.11 20.00 25.22
C LEU A 21 -6.62 19.85 25.59
N SER A 22 -6.05 20.83 26.28
CA SER A 22 -4.62 20.84 26.58
C SER A 22 -4.23 19.89 27.72
N GLY A 23 -5.17 19.63 28.65
CA GLY A 23 -4.98 18.78 29.82
C GLY A 23 -4.93 17.26 29.54
N GLY A 24 -4.77 16.49 30.62
CA GLY A 24 -4.86 15.02 30.64
C GLY A 24 -3.61 14.25 30.18
N ASN A 25 -3.38 13.08 30.79
CA ASN A 25 -2.43 12.04 30.36
C ASN A 25 -3.06 10.66 30.68
N PRO A 26 -3.50 9.85 29.69
CA PRO A 26 -3.19 9.89 28.25
C PRO A 26 -4.06 10.84 27.40
N GLY A 27 -4.91 11.68 28.01
CA GLY A 27 -5.61 12.76 27.28
C GLY A 27 -6.94 12.37 26.63
N LEU A 28 -7.79 11.60 27.33
CA LEU A 28 -9.18 11.37 26.92
C LEU A 28 -10.04 12.59 27.28
N HIS A 29 -10.73 13.15 26.30
CA HIS A 29 -11.68 14.25 26.49
C HIS A 29 -13.09 13.80 26.11
N VAL A 30 -14.06 14.05 26.98
CA VAL A 30 -15.48 13.75 26.73
C VAL A 30 -16.23 15.07 26.58
N VAL A 31 -16.71 15.34 25.36
CA VAL A 31 -17.59 16.48 25.08
C VAL A 31 -19.03 15.98 25.12
N PHE A 32 -19.78 16.34 26.16
CA PHE A 32 -21.16 15.91 26.35
C PHE A 32 -22.12 17.09 26.30
N GLY A 33 -23.38 16.79 25.98
CA GLY A 33 -24.46 17.78 25.96
C GLY A 33 -25.72 17.18 25.34
N PRO A 34 -26.86 17.88 25.44
CA PRO A 34 -28.13 17.45 24.86
C PRO A 34 -28.06 17.16 23.35
N ASN A 35 -29.11 16.57 22.80
CA ASN A 35 -29.30 16.53 21.36
C ASN A 35 -29.27 17.96 20.80
N GLU A 36 -28.76 18.11 19.59
CA GLU A 36 -28.60 19.40 18.90
C GLU A 36 -27.64 20.41 19.57
N ALA A 37 -26.98 20.05 20.68
CA ALA A 37 -25.97 20.89 21.34
C ALA A 37 -24.75 21.27 20.45
N GLY A 38 -24.69 20.76 19.22
CA GLY A 38 -23.64 21.09 18.25
C GLY A 38 -22.44 20.14 18.30
N LYS A 39 -22.55 18.96 18.92
CA LYS A 39 -21.47 17.96 18.97
C LYS A 39 -20.97 17.57 17.56
N SER A 40 -21.89 17.23 16.66
CA SER A 40 -21.55 16.93 15.27
C SER A 40 -21.02 18.15 14.52
N SER A 41 -21.54 19.36 14.80
CA SER A 41 -20.99 20.61 14.25
C SER A 41 -19.57 20.89 14.74
N ALA A 42 -19.23 20.55 15.98
CA ALA A 42 -17.87 20.71 16.51
C ALA A 42 -16.88 19.75 15.82
N LEU A 43 -17.31 18.52 15.51
CA LEU A 43 -16.51 17.58 14.71
C LEU A 43 -16.29 18.11 13.28
N ARG A 44 -17.34 18.61 12.62
CA ARG A 44 -17.22 19.26 11.31
C ARG A 44 -16.35 20.51 11.35
N ALA A 45 -16.41 21.28 12.43
CA ALA A 45 -15.54 22.43 12.63
C ALA A 45 -14.07 22.03 12.80
N LEU A 46 -13.79 20.96 13.52
CA LEU A 46 -12.43 20.42 13.64
C LEU A 46 -11.90 19.99 12.27
N HIS A 47 -12.69 19.25 11.48
CA HIS A 47 -12.31 18.90 10.12
C HIS A 47 -12.04 20.16 9.27
N ALA A 48 -12.96 21.13 9.31
CA ALA A 48 -12.84 22.38 8.57
C ALA A 48 -11.67 23.27 9.03
N LEU A 49 -11.29 23.21 10.31
CA LEU A 49 -10.12 23.90 10.85
C LEU A 49 -8.84 23.34 10.23
N LEU A 50 -8.74 22.03 10.09
CA LEU A 50 -7.54 21.35 9.58
C LEU A 50 -7.43 21.46 8.06
N TYR A 51 -8.52 21.20 7.34
CA TYR A 51 -8.52 21.01 5.88
C TYR A 51 -9.19 22.12 5.08
N GLY A 52 -9.85 23.07 5.76
CA GLY A 52 -10.59 24.15 5.10
C GLY A 52 -12.10 24.00 5.23
N ILE A 53 -12.80 25.14 5.29
CA ILE A 53 -14.27 25.17 5.31
C ILE A 53 -14.77 24.89 3.89
N PRO A 54 -15.58 23.83 3.67
CA PRO A 54 -16.10 23.50 2.35
C PRO A 54 -16.86 24.66 1.70
N GLY A 55 -16.82 24.74 0.36
CA GLY A 55 -17.50 25.78 -0.41
C GLY A 55 -18.99 25.86 -0.09
N GLN A 56 -19.66 24.71 -0.05
CA GLN A 56 -20.99 24.55 0.52
C GLN A 56 -20.88 23.89 1.89
N THR A 57 -21.49 24.49 2.91
CA THR A 57 -21.50 23.94 4.27
C THR A 57 -22.88 24.14 4.89
N PRO A 58 -23.42 23.14 5.60
CA PRO A 58 -24.66 23.27 6.34
C PRO A 58 -24.49 24.15 7.59
N ASP A 59 -23.26 24.43 8.03
CA ASP A 59 -22.99 25.14 9.29
C ASP A 59 -22.97 26.68 9.16
N ALA A 60 -23.65 27.23 8.14
CA ALA A 60 -23.78 28.67 7.92
C ALA A 60 -25.21 29.21 8.11
N PHE A 61 -26.04 28.51 8.89
CA PHE A 61 -27.44 28.91 9.12
C PHE A 61 -27.57 30.10 10.07
N GLN A 62 -26.60 30.33 10.97
CA GLN A 62 -26.61 31.46 11.91
C GLN A 62 -25.64 32.58 11.51
N HIS A 63 -24.54 32.24 10.83
CA HIS A 63 -23.47 33.15 10.48
C HIS A 63 -23.30 33.18 8.96
N PRO A 64 -23.16 34.37 8.34
CA PRO A 64 -22.91 34.46 6.91
C PRO A 64 -21.55 33.86 6.55
N TYR A 65 -21.38 33.48 5.29
CA TYR A 65 -20.20 32.77 4.79
C TYR A 65 -18.89 33.52 5.08
N GLU A 66 -18.85 34.84 4.91
CA GLU A 66 -17.68 35.68 5.17
C GLU A 66 -17.28 35.72 6.66
N ALA A 67 -18.26 35.55 7.56
CA ALA A 67 -18.06 35.57 9.00
C ALA A 67 -17.56 34.22 9.55
N LEU A 68 -17.66 33.12 8.79
CA LEU A 68 -17.27 31.80 9.31
C LEU A 68 -15.79 31.78 9.71
N ARG A 69 -15.54 31.49 10.99
CA ARG A 69 -14.22 31.49 11.61
C ARG A 69 -14.11 30.37 12.63
N ILE A 70 -13.04 29.59 12.51
CA ILE A 70 -12.70 28.51 13.45
C ILE A 70 -11.24 28.70 13.83
N GLY A 71 -10.94 28.80 15.12
CA GLY A 71 -9.58 28.86 15.64
C GLY A 71 -9.14 27.53 16.22
N GLY A 72 -7.84 27.34 16.36
CA GLY A 72 -7.32 26.21 17.11
C GLY A 72 -5.86 26.37 17.46
N ARG A 73 -5.43 25.47 18.35
CA ARG A 73 -4.04 25.36 18.77
C ARG A 73 -3.59 23.90 18.71
N LEU A 74 -2.52 23.66 17.97
CA LEU A 74 -1.93 22.33 17.78
C LEU A 74 -0.53 22.29 18.38
N ARG A 75 -0.13 21.11 18.85
CA ARG A 75 1.23 20.80 19.30
C ARG A 75 1.79 19.63 18.49
N HIS A 76 2.99 19.80 17.97
CA HIS A 76 3.74 18.74 17.31
C HIS A 76 4.52 17.91 18.33
N SER A 77 5.02 16.74 17.95
CA SER A 77 5.71 15.80 18.87
C SER A 77 7.02 16.36 19.45
N ASP A 78 7.65 17.31 18.76
CA ASP A 78 8.85 18.02 19.21
C ASP A 78 8.55 19.20 20.15
N GLY A 79 7.28 19.38 20.54
CA GLY A 79 6.84 20.45 21.43
C GLY A 79 6.51 21.77 20.74
N THR A 80 6.76 21.91 19.44
CA THR A 80 6.38 23.13 18.71
C THR A 80 4.85 23.30 18.68
N GLU A 81 4.38 24.53 18.92
CA GLU A 81 2.96 24.88 18.90
C GLU A 81 2.64 25.86 17.79
N ILE A 82 1.44 25.74 17.24
CA ILE A 82 0.86 26.72 16.33
C ILE A 82 -0.54 27.08 16.80
N ARG A 83 -0.83 28.38 16.86
CA ARG A 83 -2.19 28.90 17.04
C ARG A 83 -2.58 29.63 15.76
N PHE A 84 -3.75 29.31 15.23
CA PHE A 84 -4.21 29.84 13.96
C PHE A 84 -5.73 29.91 13.92
N VAL A 85 -6.23 30.66 12.94
CA VAL A 85 -7.64 30.79 12.62
C VAL A 85 -7.83 30.43 11.16
N ARG A 86 -8.85 29.62 10.88
CA ARG A 86 -9.33 29.35 9.54
C ARG A 86 -10.53 30.22 9.21
N ARG A 87 -10.46 30.90 8.07
CA ARG A 87 -11.61 31.54 7.43
C ARG A 87 -12.14 30.71 6.27
N LYS A 88 -13.41 30.94 5.89
CA LYS A 88 -13.95 30.38 4.65
C LYS A 88 -13.28 31.04 3.44
N GLY A 89 -12.91 30.24 2.45
CA GLY A 89 -12.30 30.68 1.21
C GLY A 89 -11.65 29.51 0.48
N SER A 90 -11.24 29.72 -0.77
CA SER A 90 -10.53 28.70 -1.57
C SER A 90 -9.01 28.82 -1.50
N LYS A 91 -8.50 30.01 -1.17
CA LYS A 91 -7.07 30.32 -1.01
C LYS A 91 -6.89 31.25 0.18
N ASN A 92 -5.69 31.32 0.75
CA ASN A 92 -5.38 32.30 1.79
C ASN A 92 -6.33 32.19 3.02
N THR A 93 -6.61 30.97 3.48
CA THR A 93 -7.62 30.72 4.52
C THR A 93 -7.04 30.64 5.92
N LEU A 94 -5.72 30.47 6.03
CA LEU A 94 -4.98 30.40 7.28
C LEU A 94 -4.54 31.79 7.74
N LEU A 95 -4.92 32.13 8.97
CA LEU A 95 -4.59 33.38 9.63
C LEU A 95 -3.93 33.11 10.98
N ALA A 96 -3.03 33.99 11.40
CA ALA A 96 -2.55 34.05 12.76
C ALA A 96 -3.61 34.70 13.68
N PRO A 97 -3.44 34.65 15.01
CA PRO A 97 -4.40 35.23 15.96
C PRO A 97 -4.62 36.73 15.79
N ASP A 98 -3.64 37.45 15.24
CA ASP A 98 -3.66 38.88 14.91
C ASP A 98 -4.24 39.18 13.52
N GLU A 99 -4.88 38.18 12.90
CA GLU A 99 -5.45 38.21 11.54
C GLU A 99 -4.44 38.38 10.39
N THR A 100 -3.14 38.33 10.69
CA THR A 100 -2.13 38.28 9.62
C THR A 100 -2.20 36.94 8.88
N ARG A 101 -1.90 36.97 7.58
CA ARG A 101 -1.96 35.76 6.76
C ARG A 101 -0.79 34.83 7.10
N LEU A 102 -1.08 33.55 7.32
CA LEU A 102 -0.08 32.49 7.41
C LEU A 102 0.17 31.84 6.04
N ASP A 103 1.32 31.18 5.93
CA ASP A 103 1.65 30.32 4.78
C ASP A 103 0.60 29.20 4.63
N ASP A 104 0.21 28.89 3.38
CA ASP A 104 -0.81 27.88 3.11
C ASP A 104 -0.34 26.46 3.53
N HIS A 105 0.98 26.24 3.63
CA HIS A 105 1.64 25.01 4.09
C HIS A 105 1.97 25.01 5.58
N ALA A 106 1.56 26.02 6.35
CA ALA A 106 1.90 26.14 7.78
C ALA A 106 1.43 24.93 8.62
N LEU A 107 0.42 24.19 8.15
CA LEU A 107 -0.08 22.99 8.84
C LEU A 107 0.53 21.68 8.36
N ASP A 108 1.27 21.64 7.25
CA ASP A 108 1.75 20.39 6.63
C ASP A 108 2.56 19.55 7.61
N ARG A 109 3.42 20.21 8.39
CA ARG A 109 4.21 19.59 9.45
C ARG A 109 3.35 18.95 10.55
N PHE A 110 2.22 19.57 10.90
CA PHE A 110 1.33 19.08 11.94
C PHE A 110 0.44 17.93 11.45
N LEU A 111 0.11 17.93 10.16
CA LEU A 111 -0.76 16.92 9.54
C LEU A 111 0.00 15.70 9.00
N ALA A 112 1.32 15.80 8.80
CA ALA A 112 2.18 14.71 8.34
C ALA A 112 1.68 14.04 7.03
N GLY A 113 1.06 14.80 6.14
CA GLY A 113 0.52 14.29 4.87
C GLY A 113 -0.80 13.52 4.98
N GLU A 114 -1.45 13.54 6.15
CA GLU A 114 -2.79 12.98 6.31
C GLU A 114 -3.83 13.82 5.53
N SER A 115 -4.56 13.17 4.64
CA SER A 115 -5.57 13.82 3.81
C SER A 115 -6.89 14.01 4.56
N ALA A 116 -7.74 14.90 4.04
CA ALA A 116 -9.08 15.15 4.58
C ALA A 116 -9.91 13.85 4.61
N GLU A 117 -9.84 13.06 3.55
CA GLU A 117 -10.57 11.80 3.40
C GLU A 117 -10.11 10.76 4.43
N LYS A 118 -8.80 10.68 4.70
CA LYS A 118 -8.27 9.81 5.75
C LYS A 118 -8.71 10.27 7.13
N PHE A 119 -8.76 11.58 7.38
CA PHE A 119 -9.26 12.10 8.65
C PHE A 119 -10.72 11.71 8.87
N GLU A 120 -11.59 11.94 7.90
CA GLU A 120 -13.01 11.56 7.99
C GLU A 120 -13.20 10.06 8.18
N MET A 121 -12.33 9.25 7.58
CA MET A 121 -12.41 7.80 7.66
C MET A 121 -11.91 7.22 9.01
N PHE A 122 -10.83 7.77 9.58
CA PHE A 122 -10.17 7.17 10.76
C PHE A 122 -10.32 7.96 12.06
N TRP A 123 -10.43 9.29 11.98
CA TRP A 123 -10.38 10.17 13.14
C TRP A 123 -11.70 10.89 13.42
N GLY A 124 -12.47 11.22 12.38
CA GLY A 124 -13.70 12.00 12.42
C GLY A 124 -14.97 11.17 12.25
N ILE A 125 -15.10 10.04 12.95
CA ILE A 125 -16.23 9.12 12.78
C ILE A 125 -17.52 9.75 13.31
N ASP A 126 -18.47 10.00 12.42
CA ASP A 126 -19.83 10.43 12.76
C ASP A 126 -20.85 9.28 12.58
N HIS A 127 -22.12 9.55 12.89
CA HIS A 127 -23.17 8.55 12.80
C HIS A 127 -23.38 8.05 11.36
N ALA A 128 -23.40 8.95 10.37
CA ALA A 128 -23.62 8.56 8.98
C ALA A 128 -22.46 7.69 8.47
N ARG A 129 -21.22 8.04 8.83
CA ARG A 129 -20.03 7.27 8.50
C ARG A 129 -20.02 5.90 9.17
N LEU A 130 -20.48 5.83 10.42
CA LEU A 130 -20.62 4.56 11.14
C LEU A 130 -21.63 3.63 10.45
N VAL A 131 -22.78 4.17 10.03
CA VAL A 131 -23.81 3.42 9.30
C VAL A 131 -23.28 2.97 7.94
N GLN A 132 -22.65 3.87 7.18
CA GLN A 132 -22.05 3.55 5.88
C GLN A 132 -20.97 2.47 6.02
N GLY A 133 -20.09 2.58 7.00
CA GLY A 133 -19.07 1.57 7.27
C GLY A 133 -19.68 0.21 7.61
N GLY A 134 -20.83 0.19 8.31
CA GLY A 134 -21.60 -1.04 8.55
C GLY A 134 -22.15 -1.65 7.27
N HIS A 135 -22.71 -0.84 6.37
CA HIS A 135 -23.18 -1.30 5.05
C HIS A 135 -22.03 -1.83 4.19
N ASP A 136 -20.89 -1.13 4.15
CA ASP A 136 -19.70 -1.53 3.40
C ASP A 136 -19.15 -2.90 3.88
N ILE A 137 -19.29 -3.20 5.18
CA ILE A 137 -18.94 -4.50 5.78
C ILE A 137 -19.94 -5.59 5.38
N LEU A 138 -21.25 -5.28 5.40
CA LEU A 138 -22.33 -6.24 5.11
C LEU A 138 -22.45 -6.59 3.62
N GLU A 139 -22.14 -5.67 2.71
CA GLU A 139 -22.20 -5.87 1.26
C GLU A 139 -21.10 -6.80 0.70
N GLY A 140 -20.26 -7.39 1.56
CA GLY A 140 -19.33 -8.43 1.12
C GLY A 140 -18.21 -7.91 0.21
N ARG A 141 -17.93 -6.61 0.19
CA ARG A 141 -16.58 -6.11 -0.15
C ARG A 141 -15.66 -6.33 1.05
N GLY A 142 -15.39 -7.62 1.30
CA GLY A 142 -14.57 -8.16 2.39
C GLY A 142 -13.08 -7.83 2.27
N ASP A 143 -12.75 -6.61 1.88
CA ASP A 143 -11.42 -6.03 1.92
C ASP A 143 -11.43 -4.71 2.72
N LEU A 144 -12.60 -4.11 3.01
CA LEU A 144 -12.66 -2.80 3.67
C LEU A 144 -12.63 -2.84 5.20
N GLY A 145 -13.21 -3.84 5.87
CA GLY A 145 -13.05 -3.98 7.33
C GLY A 145 -11.60 -4.29 7.72
N GLU A 146 -10.92 -5.09 6.91
CA GLU A 146 -9.50 -5.37 7.05
C GLU A 146 -8.64 -4.20 6.54
N SER A 147 -9.00 -3.52 5.45
CA SER A 147 -8.33 -2.29 4.98
C SER A 147 -8.54 -1.09 5.90
N LEU A 148 -9.64 -0.97 6.64
CA LEU A 148 -9.84 0.09 7.62
C LEU A 148 -8.90 -0.12 8.82
N PHE A 149 -8.68 -1.38 9.22
CA PHE A 149 -7.71 -1.74 10.25
C PHE A 149 -6.25 -1.71 9.73
N ALA A 150 -6.04 -2.01 8.46
CA ALA A 150 -4.72 -2.14 7.83
C ALA A 150 -4.20 -0.85 7.17
N ALA A 151 -5.05 0.12 6.81
CA ALA A 151 -4.64 1.40 6.24
C ALA A 151 -4.17 2.39 7.31
N GLY A 152 -4.65 2.27 8.56
CA GLY A 152 -4.07 2.98 9.71
C GLY A 152 -2.69 2.46 10.13
N SER A 153 -2.30 1.25 9.70
CA SER A 153 -1.03 0.59 10.04
C SER A 153 -0.09 0.37 8.84
N GLY A 154 -0.50 0.71 7.62
CA GLY A 154 0.29 0.54 6.39
C GLY A 154 0.37 -0.90 5.84
N VAL A 155 -0.36 -1.85 6.41
CA VAL A 155 -0.22 -3.30 6.14
C VAL A 155 -0.98 -3.77 4.89
N SER A 156 -2.02 -3.05 4.46
CA SER A 156 -2.85 -3.45 3.30
C SER A 156 -2.10 -3.40 1.97
N HIS A 157 -1.25 -2.38 1.78
CA HIS A 157 -0.43 -2.27 0.57
C HIS A 157 0.56 -3.44 0.47
N LEU A 158 1.12 -3.89 1.59
CA LEU A 158 2.02 -5.04 1.65
C LEU A 158 1.31 -6.36 1.34
N ARG A 159 0.06 -6.55 1.80
CA ARG A 159 -0.71 -7.76 1.47
C ARG A 159 -1.09 -7.81 -0.01
N LYS A 160 -1.53 -6.69 -0.59
CA LYS A 160 -1.85 -6.62 -2.03
C LYS A 160 -0.60 -6.87 -2.87
N MET A 161 0.52 -6.23 -2.52
CA MET A 161 1.82 -6.47 -3.15
C MET A 161 2.24 -7.95 -3.03
N ARG A 162 2.06 -8.56 -1.85
CA ARG A 162 2.34 -9.99 -1.64
C ARG A 162 1.48 -10.87 -2.53
N SER A 163 0.18 -10.60 -2.64
CA SER A 163 -0.71 -11.36 -3.52
C SER A 163 -0.29 -11.24 -4.98
N THR A 164 0.05 -10.03 -5.45
CA THR A 164 0.55 -9.83 -6.82
C THR A 164 1.84 -10.62 -7.07
N LEU A 165 2.79 -10.59 -6.12
CA LEU A 165 4.03 -11.36 -6.21
C LEU A 165 3.77 -12.87 -6.18
N GLU A 166 2.81 -13.34 -5.39
CA GLU A 166 2.40 -14.76 -5.35
C GLU A 166 1.77 -15.21 -6.67
N ASP A 167 0.94 -14.36 -7.29
CA ASP A 167 0.32 -14.63 -8.60
C ASP A 167 1.36 -14.64 -9.73
N GLU A 168 2.27 -13.67 -9.76
CA GLU A 168 3.38 -13.61 -10.71
C GLU A 168 4.31 -14.82 -10.56
N ALA A 169 4.67 -15.19 -9.33
CA ALA A 169 5.49 -16.37 -9.07
C ALA A 169 4.78 -17.66 -9.53
N SER A 170 3.48 -17.79 -9.23
CA SER A 170 2.67 -18.96 -9.60
C SER A 170 2.46 -19.06 -11.11
N ALA A 171 2.48 -17.93 -11.84
CA ALA A 171 2.43 -17.88 -13.29
C ALA A 171 3.74 -18.36 -13.94
N LEU A 172 4.89 -18.18 -13.28
CA LEU A 172 6.20 -18.59 -13.78
C LEU A 172 6.54 -20.04 -13.44
N PHE A 173 6.22 -20.48 -12.22
CA PHE A 173 6.61 -21.79 -11.70
C PHE A 173 5.55 -22.36 -10.75
N ALA A 174 5.33 -23.67 -10.84
CA ALA A 174 4.57 -24.40 -9.84
C ALA A 174 5.26 -25.72 -9.49
N PRO A 175 5.38 -26.10 -8.20
CA PRO A 175 6.10 -27.31 -7.79
C PRO A 175 5.62 -28.61 -8.45
N ARG A 176 4.32 -28.67 -8.77
CA ARG A 176 3.68 -29.81 -9.46
C ARG A 176 3.11 -29.43 -10.84
N GLY A 177 3.41 -28.24 -11.35
CA GLY A 177 2.92 -27.79 -12.65
C GLY A 177 3.80 -28.26 -13.80
N HIS A 178 3.20 -28.57 -14.95
CA HIS A 178 3.94 -28.94 -16.16
C HIS A 178 3.86 -27.89 -17.27
N GLN A 179 2.85 -27.00 -17.25
CA GLN A 179 2.60 -26.04 -18.33
C GLN A 179 3.17 -24.63 -18.10
N ARG A 180 3.81 -24.37 -16.95
CA ARG A 180 4.40 -23.06 -16.65
C ARG A 180 5.75 -22.87 -17.35
N THR A 181 6.11 -21.64 -17.70
CA THR A 181 7.29 -21.30 -18.50
C THR A 181 8.59 -21.88 -17.94
N VAL A 182 8.83 -21.78 -16.63
CA VAL A 182 10.04 -22.31 -16.00
C VAL A 182 10.04 -23.84 -16.01
N ASN A 183 8.90 -24.48 -15.71
CA ASN A 183 8.77 -25.93 -15.74
C ASN A 183 9.00 -26.50 -17.16
N GLN A 184 8.48 -25.85 -18.19
CA GLN A 184 8.73 -26.22 -19.60
C GLN A 184 10.20 -26.04 -19.97
N GLY A 185 10.83 -24.94 -19.56
CA GLY A 185 12.25 -24.69 -19.81
C GLY A 185 13.16 -25.74 -19.16
N VAL A 186 12.87 -26.14 -17.92
CA VAL A 186 13.60 -27.22 -17.23
C VAL A 186 13.39 -28.56 -17.93
N GLY A 187 12.16 -28.86 -18.36
CA GLY A 187 11.87 -30.05 -19.17
C GLY A 187 12.69 -30.08 -20.45
N LYS A 188 12.69 -28.96 -21.20
CA LYS A 188 13.42 -28.86 -22.45
C LYS A 188 14.93 -28.99 -22.28
N LEU A 189 15.48 -28.41 -21.21
CA LEU A 189 16.90 -28.55 -20.88
C LEU A 189 17.27 -30.00 -20.59
N ARG A 190 16.41 -30.76 -19.89
CA ARG A 190 16.64 -32.19 -19.64
C ARG A 190 16.64 -33.00 -20.93
N GLU A 191 15.66 -32.77 -21.81
CA GLU A 191 15.62 -33.41 -23.14
C GLU A 191 16.90 -33.14 -23.92
N LEU A 192 17.31 -31.88 -24.01
CA LEU A 192 18.51 -31.49 -24.75
C LEU A 192 19.78 -32.10 -24.17
N ARG A 193 19.89 -32.20 -22.83
CA ARG A 193 21.02 -32.87 -22.18
C ARG A 193 21.05 -34.37 -22.45
N THR A 194 19.90 -35.04 -22.48
CA THR A 194 19.82 -36.46 -22.85
C THR A 194 20.23 -36.65 -24.31
N ALA A 195 19.67 -35.86 -25.22
CA ALA A 195 20.03 -35.90 -26.63
C ALA A 195 21.52 -35.61 -26.86
N GLN A 196 22.10 -34.66 -26.12
CA GLN A 196 23.54 -34.39 -26.16
C GLN A 196 24.36 -35.62 -25.72
N ARG A 197 23.96 -36.28 -24.63
CA ARG A 197 24.65 -37.48 -24.14
C ARG A 197 24.55 -38.64 -25.13
N GLU A 198 23.39 -38.84 -25.75
CA GLU A 198 23.18 -39.90 -26.75
C GLU A 198 23.95 -39.62 -28.06
N ALA A 199 24.03 -38.36 -28.46
CA ALA A 199 24.76 -37.95 -29.67
C ALA A 199 26.29 -37.87 -29.46
N THR A 200 26.77 -37.94 -28.22
CA THR A 200 28.20 -37.86 -27.90
C THR A 200 28.73 -39.24 -27.53
N VAL A 201 29.68 -39.75 -28.30
CA VAL A 201 30.43 -40.95 -27.92
C VAL A 201 31.52 -40.55 -26.95
N SER A 202 31.59 -41.21 -25.79
CA SER A 202 32.67 -40.96 -24.83
C SER A 202 34.02 -41.34 -25.41
N ALA A 203 35.10 -40.68 -24.98
CA ALA A 203 36.45 -40.96 -25.47
C ALA A 203 36.85 -42.44 -25.25
N ASP A 204 36.40 -43.04 -24.14
CA ASP A 204 36.65 -44.45 -23.82
C ASP A 204 35.88 -45.40 -24.76
N GLU A 205 34.62 -45.08 -25.05
CA GLU A 205 33.81 -45.88 -25.98
C GLU A 205 34.32 -45.73 -27.42
N TRP A 206 34.78 -44.55 -27.81
CA TRP A 206 35.46 -44.32 -29.08
C TRP A 206 36.74 -45.17 -29.17
N ALA A 207 37.63 -45.09 -28.17
CA ALA A 207 38.88 -45.85 -28.13
C ALA A 207 38.63 -47.37 -28.20
N ARG A 208 37.60 -47.86 -27.50
CA ARG A 208 37.20 -49.27 -27.56
C ARG A 208 36.72 -49.68 -28.95
N ARG A 209 35.87 -48.87 -29.58
CA ARG A 209 35.36 -49.13 -30.94
C ARG A 209 36.47 -49.08 -31.99
N GLU A 210 37.38 -48.12 -31.88
CA GLU A 210 38.59 -47.99 -32.70
C GLU A 210 39.49 -49.22 -32.58
N GLN A 211 39.78 -49.66 -31.35
CA GLN A 211 40.62 -50.84 -31.10
C GLN A 211 39.97 -52.12 -31.63
N ALA A 212 38.66 -52.27 -31.45
CA ALA A 212 37.91 -53.40 -32.00
C ALA A 212 37.92 -53.39 -33.54
N SER A 213 37.78 -52.21 -34.16
CA SER A 213 37.85 -52.05 -35.61
C SER A 213 39.23 -52.40 -36.18
N ARG A 214 40.30 -51.93 -35.52
CA ARG A 214 41.68 -52.29 -35.90
C ARG A 214 41.94 -53.79 -35.76
N GLY A 215 41.55 -54.39 -34.65
CA GLY A 215 41.68 -55.84 -34.44
C GLY A 215 40.89 -56.66 -35.47
N ALA A 216 39.69 -56.21 -35.85
CA ALA A 216 38.91 -56.85 -36.91
C ALA A 216 39.58 -56.71 -38.28
N ALA A 217 40.13 -55.53 -38.61
CA ALA A 217 40.87 -55.32 -39.86
C ALA A 217 42.11 -56.21 -39.93
N GLU A 218 42.90 -56.31 -38.86
CA GLU A 218 44.06 -57.21 -38.78
C GLU A 218 43.67 -58.68 -38.90
N ALA A 219 42.50 -59.08 -38.38
CA ALA A 219 42.00 -60.44 -38.54
C ALA A 219 41.61 -60.73 -40.00
N VAL A 220 40.97 -59.78 -40.68
CA VAL A 220 40.65 -59.87 -42.12
C VAL A 220 41.93 -59.98 -42.94
N THR A 221 42.94 -59.15 -42.68
CA THR A 221 44.22 -59.23 -43.40
C THR A 221 44.90 -60.58 -43.21
N ARG A 222 44.95 -61.12 -41.99
CA ARG A 222 45.51 -62.45 -41.73
C ARG A 222 44.75 -63.57 -42.44
N LEU A 223 43.43 -63.50 -42.47
CA LEU A 223 42.61 -64.49 -43.18
C LEU A 223 42.85 -64.44 -44.69
N LEU A 224 43.00 -63.24 -45.26
CA LEU A 224 43.33 -63.06 -46.68
C LEU A 224 44.75 -63.56 -47.01
N GLU A 225 45.72 -63.36 -46.12
CA GLU A 225 47.09 -63.90 -46.28
C GLU A 225 47.08 -65.44 -46.22
N GLN A 226 46.34 -66.03 -45.28
CA GLN A 226 46.15 -67.49 -45.21
C GLN A 226 45.47 -68.06 -46.44
N GLU A 227 44.46 -67.37 -46.99
CA GLU A 227 43.81 -67.76 -48.24
C GLU A 227 44.79 -67.74 -49.42
N GLN A 228 45.67 -66.73 -49.50
CA GLN A 228 46.68 -66.63 -50.55
C GLN A 228 47.80 -67.67 -50.42
N GLU A 229 48.19 -68.06 -49.21
CA GLU A 229 49.16 -69.15 -48.98
C GLU A 229 48.57 -70.50 -49.38
N LEU A 230 47.32 -70.78 -48.98
CA LEU A 230 46.61 -72.01 -49.35
C LEU A 230 46.31 -72.11 -50.86
N ALA A 231 46.21 -70.98 -51.56
CA ALA A 231 46.03 -70.95 -53.02
C ALA A 231 47.35 -71.10 -53.81
N ARG A 232 48.50 -71.09 -53.15
CA ARG A 232 49.84 -71.26 -53.77
C ARG A 232 50.44 -72.66 -53.58
N GLU A 233 49.90 -73.47 -52.68
CA GLU A 233 50.14 -74.92 -52.57
C GLU A 233 49.29 -75.73 -53.56
#